data_AF-A0A0F3GRR9-F1
#
_entry.id   AF-A0A0F3GRR9-F1
#
_cell.length_a   1.000
_cell.length_b   1.000
_cell.length_c   1.000
_cell.angle_alpha   90.00
_cell.angle_beta   90.00
_cell.angle_gamma   90.00
#
_symmetry.space_group_name_H-M   'P 1'
#
loop_
_entity.id
_entity.type
_entity.pdbx_description
1 polymer ?
#
loop_
_entity_poly.entity_id
_entity_poly.type
_entity_poly.pdbx_seq_one_letter_code
_entity_poly.pdbx_strand_id
1 'polypeptide(L)'
;MKNEIISDFYRRFLGGTIILVIVMSVGTTGYRLIGGSKYTFIDCMYMTFITIATIGYGEIIDISSKPEGRVFTMFIAFFGIGVLSYMLSSFTAFVVGGEL
;
A
#
# COMPACT_ATOMS: atom_id res chain seq x y z
N MET A 1 4.66 -30.20 -10.24
CA MET A 1 5.53 -29.62 -9.20
C MET A 1 6.07 -28.23 -9.53
N LYS A 2 7.14 -28.02 -10.35
CA LYS A 2 7.67 -26.66 -10.64
C LYS A 2 6.64 -25.69 -11.22
N ASN A 3 5.81 -26.13 -12.17
CA ASN A 3 4.77 -25.28 -12.78
C ASN A 3 3.65 -24.89 -11.79
N GLU A 4 3.37 -25.73 -10.79
CA GLU A 4 2.34 -25.45 -9.79
C GLU A 4 2.84 -24.38 -8.80
N ILE A 5 4.09 -24.49 -8.33
CA ILE A 5 4.73 -23.50 -7.46
C ILE A 5 4.75 -22.11 -8.12
N ILE A 6 5.11 -22.05 -9.41
CA ILE A 6 5.16 -20.78 -10.16
C ILE A 6 3.75 -20.19 -10.30
N SER A 7 2.74 -21.02 -10.58
CA SER A 7 1.36 -20.55 -10.72
C SER A 7 0.76 -20.03 -9.41
N ASP A 8 1.09 -20.67 -8.29
CA ASP A 8 0.66 -20.25 -6.96
C ASP A 8 1.33 -18.95 -6.53
N PHE A 9 2.63 -18.83 -6.78
CA PHE A 9 3.35 -17.57 -6.57
C PHE A 9 2.72 -16.44 -7.38
N TYR A 10 2.45 -16.65 -8.68
CA TYR A 10 1.85 -15.64 -9.54
C TYR A 10 0.46 -15.23 -9.07
N ARG A 11 -0.40 -16.18 -8.65
CA ARG A 11 -1.72 -15.87 -8.07
C ARG A 11 -1.61 -15.02 -6.81
N ARG A 12 -0.71 -15.36 -5.89
CA ARG A 12 -0.50 -14.61 -4.64
C ARG A 12 0.04 -13.20 -4.91
N PHE A 13 1.01 -13.11 -5.81
CA PHE A 13 1.64 -11.84 -6.18
C PHE A 13 0.68 -10.93 -6.94
N LEU A 14 -0.11 -11.47 -7.88
CA LEU A 14 -1.15 -10.74 -8.59
C LEU A 14 -2.25 -10.27 -7.63
N GLY A 15 -2.71 -11.14 -6.72
CA GLY A 15 -3.67 -10.78 -5.68
C GLY A 15 -3.17 -9.64 -4.79
N GLY A 16 -1.93 -9.74 -4.30
CA GLY A 16 -1.28 -8.69 -3.52
C GLY A 16 -1.16 -7.37 -4.29
N THR A 17 -0.78 -7.44 -5.57
CA THR A 17 -0.67 -6.26 -6.45
C THR A 17 -2.03 -5.57 -6.65
N ILE A 18 -3.09 -6.34 -6.89
CA ILE A 18 -4.46 -5.80 -7.05
C ILE A 18 -4.89 -5.11 -5.76
N ILE A 19 -4.70 -5.74 -4.60
CA ILE A 19 -5.06 -5.15 -3.30
C ILE A 19 -4.22 -3.88 -3.06
N LEU A 20 -2.93 -3.89 -3.38
CA LEU A 20 -2.06 -2.72 -3.23
C LEU A 20 -2.54 -1.55 -4.09
N VAL A 21 -2.93 -1.81 -5.35
CA VAL A 21 -3.51 -0.80 -6.25
C VAL A 21 -4.82 -0.25 -5.69
N ILE A 22 -5.66 -1.10 -5.09
CA ILE A 22 -6.90 -0.66 -4.42
C ILE A 22 -6.57 0.24 -3.23
N VAL A 23 -5.67 -0.17 -2.33
CA VAL A 23 -5.27 0.64 -1.17
C VAL A 23 -4.65 1.97 -1.62
N MET A 24 -3.82 1.95 -2.67
CA MET A 24 -3.23 3.16 -3.24
C MET A 24 -4.30 4.10 -3.80
N SER A 25 -5.28 3.56 -4.53
CA SER A 25 -6.37 4.35 -5.13
C SER A 25 -7.31 4.93 -4.08
N VAL A 26 -7.67 4.13 -3.06
CA VAL A 26 -8.49 4.55 -1.92
C VAL A 26 -7.76 5.60 -1.10
N GLY A 27 -6.49 5.39 -0.78
CA GLY A 27 -5.63 6.34 -0.08
C GLY A 27 -5.56 7.68 -0.82
N THR A 28 -5.20 7.64 -2.10
CA THR A 28 -5.06 8.83 -2.96
C THR A 28 -6.37 9.62 -3.03
N THR A 29 -7.49 8.93 -3.25
CA THR A 29 -8.80 9.57 -3.35
C THR A 29 -9.27 10.11 -2.00
N GLY A 30 -9.10 9.35 -0.92
CA GLY A 30 -9.49 9.78 0.42
C GLY A 30 -8.69 11.02 0.86
N TYR A 31 -7.38 11.02 0.62
CA TYR A 31 -6.54 12.19 0.88
C TYR A 31 -6.92 13.40 0.03
N ARG A 32 -7.31 13.19 -1.23
CA ARG A 32 -7.81 14.28 -2.08
C ARG A 32 -9.10 14.90 -1.53
N LEU A 33 -10.01 14.08 -1.02
CA LEU A 33 -11.26 14.52 -0.41
C LEU A 33 -11.04 15.23 0.93
N ILE A 34 -10.16 14.70 1.78
CA ILE A 34 -9.85 15.26 3.12
C ILE A 34 -9.01 16.54 3.00
N GLY A 35 -8.00 16.52 2.12
CA GLY A 35 -7.06 17.62 1.92
C GLY A 35 -7.66 18.83 1.19
N GLY A 36 -8.69 18.60 0.37
CA GLY A 36 -9.35 19.63 -0.43
C GLY A 36 -8.54 20.04 -1.67
N SER A 37 -9.03 21.07 -2.37
CA SER A 37 -8.54 21.48 -3.70
C SER A 37 -7.08 21.92 -3.76
N LYS A 38 -6.51 22.37 -2.63
CA LYS A 38 -5.14 22.92 -2.53
C LYS A 38 -4.01 21.91 -2.83
N TYR A 39 -4.26 20.61 -2.67
CA TYR A 39 -3.27 19.57 -2.95
C TYR A 39 -3.46 18.99 -4.35
N THR A 40 -2.38 18.65 -5.04
CA THR A 40 -2.50 18.00 -6.35
C THR A 40 -2.85 16.51 -6.18
N PHE A 41 -3.30 15.88 -7.26
CA PHE A 41 -3.50 14.42 -7.27
C PHE A 41 -2.18 13.67 -6.97
N ILE A 42 -1.06 14.20 -7.49
CA ILE A 42 0.27 13.64 -7.26
C ILE A 42 0.68 13.76 -5.79
N ASP A 43 0.37 14.88 -5.12
CA ASP A 43 0.65 15.02 -3.68
C ASP A 43 -0.10 13.98 -2.85
N CYS A 44 -1.37 13.72 -3.19
CA CYS A 44 -2.19 12.72 -2.51
C CYS A 44 -1.69 11.30 -2.76
N MET A 45 -1.28 11.01 -4.00
CA MET A 45 -0.70 9.71 -4.37
C MET A 45 0.64 9.50 -3.70
N TYR A 46 1.47 10.56 -3.66
CA TYR A 46 2.77 10.54 -2.99
C TYR A 46 2.63 10.32 -1.49
N MET A 47 1.71 11.03 -0.82
CA MET A 47 1.41 10.80 0.60
C MET A 47 0.98 9.34 0.86
N THR A 48 0.12 8.79 0.01
CA THR A 48 -0.31 7.39 0.11
C THR A 48 0.88 6.44 -0.05
N PHE A 49 1.72 6.67 -1.06
CA PHE A 49 2.90 5.87 -1.33
C PHE A 49 3.87 5.86 -0.15
N ILE A 50 4.28 7.04 0.36
CA ILE A 50 5.24 7.11 1.48
C ILE A 50 4.69 6.52 2.78
N THR A 51 3.36 6.51 2.94
CA THR A 51 2.66 5.90 4.08
C THR A 51 2.70 4.38 3.96
N ILE A 52 2.28 3.83 2.82
CA ILE A 52 2.27 2.38 2.59
C ILE A 52 3.69 1.81 2.59
N ALA A 53 4.63 2.49 1.94
CA ALA A 53 6.04 2.12 1.88
C ALA A 53 6.80 2.30 3.21
N THR A 54 6.13 2.82 4.25
CA THR A 54 6.71 3.08 5.58
C THR A 54 7.89 4.05 5.59
N ILE A 55 8.02 4.88 4.54
CA ILE A 55 9.08 5.91 4.45
C ILE A 55 8.79 7.06 5.41
N GLY A 56 7.55 7.55 5.42
CA GLY A 56 7.06 8.46 6.44
C GLY A 56 7.80 9.80 6.58
N TYR A 57 8.07 10.53 5.49
CA TYR A 57 8.66 11.89 5.55
C TYR A 57 7.81 12.96 6.27
N GLY A 58 6.59 12.60 6.70
CA GLY A 58 5.63 13.49 7.35
C GLY A 58 4.34 13.65 6.56
N GLU A 59 3.38 14.39 7.13
CA GLU A 59 2.09 14.71 6.51
C GLU A 59 2.30 15.75 5.39
N ILE A 60 2.32 15.32 4.12
CA ILE A 60 2.31 16.23 2.96
C ILE A 60 0.99 17.00 2.90
N ILE A 61 -0.11 16.30 3.21
CA ILE A 61 -1.44 16.90 3.32
C ILE A 61 -1.66 17.22 4.78
N ASP A 62 -1.91 18.49 5.05
CA ASP A 62 -2.18 18.97 6.40
C ASP A 62 -3.53 18.40 6.89
N ILE A 63 -3.43 17.35 7.69
CA ILE A 63 -4.53 16.67 8.38
C ILE A 63 -4.40 16.81 9.90
N SER A 64 -3.44 17.61 10.38
CA SER A 64 -3.17 17.75 11.81
C SER A 64 -4.31 18.43 12.58
N SER A 65 -5.13 19.22 11.89
CA SER A 65 -6.36 19.82 12.41
C SER A 65 -7.62 18.97 12.17
N LYS A 66 -7.49 17.78 11.57
CA LYS A 66 -8.59 16.90 11.13
C LYS A 66 -8.42 15.48 11.70
N PRO A 67 -8.99 15.19 12.89
CA PRO A 67 -8.89 13.87 13.52
C PRO A 67 -9.29 12.71 12.60
N GLU A 68 -10.30 12.92 11.74
CA GLU A 68 -10.76 11.96 10.74
C GLU A 68 -9.67 11.61 9.71
N GLY A 69 -8.82 12.57 9.33
CA GLY A 69 -7.71 12.34 8.41
C GLY A 69 -6.60 11.47 9.01
N ARG A 70 -6.37 11.62 10.32
CA ARG A 70 -5.42 10.78 11.06
C ARG A 70 -5.93 9.35 11.17
N VAL A 71 -7.20 9.16 11.52
CA VAL A 71 -7.84 7.84 11.56
C VAL A 71 -7.78 7.18 10.17
N PHE A 72 -8.09 7.93 9.11
CA PHE A 72 -7.95 7.45 7.73
C PHE A 72 -6.53 6.98 7.42
N THR A 73 -5.51 7.78 7.79
CA THR A 73 -4.10 7.44 7.60
C THR A 73 -3.72 6.17 8.36
N MET A 74 -4.23 5.97 9.58
CA MET A 74 -4.00 4.73 10.33
C MET A 74 -4.53 3.50 9.59
N PHE A 75 -5.72 3.59 8.99
CA PHE A 75 -6.26 2.49 8.18
C PHE A 75 -5.42 2.23 6.93
N ILE A 76 -5.07 3.27 6.17
CA ILE A 76 -4.23 3.13 4.96
C ILE A 76 -2.87 2.52 5.31
N ALA A 77 -2.24 2.97 6.40
CA ALA A 77 -0.97 2.41 6.87
C ALA A 77 -1.12 0.94 7.26
N PHE A 78 -2.14 0.58 8.04
CA PHE A 78 -2.37 -0.80 8.50
C PHE A 78 -2.59 -1.78 7.34
N PHE A 79 -3.47 -1.44 6.39
CA PHE A 79 -3.69 -2.29 5.22
C PHE A 79 -2.49 -2.29 4.27
N GLY A 80 -1.86 -1.13 4.06
CA GLY A 80 -0.70 -0.98 3.19
C GLY A 80 0.49 -1.83 3.63
N ILE A 81 0.89 -1.70 4.90
CA ILE A 81 2.01 -2.48 5.44
C ILE A 81 1.69 -3.97 5.47
N GLY A 82 0.44 -4.35 5.73
CA GLY A 82 0.00 -5.74 5.70
C GLY A 82 0.17 -6.37 4.31
N VAL A 83 -0.26 -5.67 3.26
CA VAL A 83 -0.12 -6.14 1.87
C VAL A 83 1.35 -6.22 1.45
N LEU A 84 2.14 -5.19 1.74
CA LEU A 84 3.57 -5.20 1.41
C LEU A 84 4.31 -6.34 2.16
N SER A 85 4.02 -6.53 3.44
CA SER A 85 4.62 -7.62 4.23
C SER A 85 4.24 -8.99 3.69
N TYR A 86 2.98 -9.18 3.28
CA TYR A 86 2.52 -10.42 2.65
C TYR A 86 3.23 -10.68 1.31
N MET A 87 3.36 -9.66 0.47
CA MET A 87 4.06 -9.77 -0.82
C MET A 87 5.54 -10.09 -0.62
N LEU A 88 6.20 -9.42 0.34
CA LEU A 88 7.59 -9.67 0.69
C LEU A 88 7.77 -11.10 1.22
N SER A 89 6.90 -11.57 2.11
CA SER A 89 6.93 -12.95 2.62
C SER A 89 6.73 -13.98 1.51
N SER A 90 5.80 -13.74 0.59
CA SER A 90 5.57 -14.60 -0.58
C SER A 90 6.78 -14.64 -1.51
N PHE A 91 7.44 -13.49 -1.70
CA PHE A 91 8.68 -13.39 -2.47
C PHE A 91 9.83 -14.13 -1.79
N THR A 92 10.03 -13.95 -0.49
CA THR A 92 11.03 -14.70 0.29
C THR A 92 10.77 -16.20 0.21
N ALA A 93 9.52 -16.66 0.35
CA ALA A 93 9.17 -18.07 0.23
C ALA A 93 9.47 -18.63 -1.17
N PHE A 94 9.29 -17.83 -2.23
CA PHE A 94 9.67 -18.21 -3.59
C PHE A 94 11.19 -18.27 -3.78
N VAL A 95 11.95 -17.32 -3.22
CA VAL A 95 13.41 -17.31 -3.32
C VAL A 95 14.04 -18.46 -2.53
N VAL A 96 13.61 -18.64 -1.28
CA VAL A 96 14.16 -19.66 -0.37
C VAL A 96 13.63 -21.06 -0.69
N GLY A 97 12.33 -21.18 -0.98
CA GLY A 97 11.68 -22.45 -1.32
C GLY A 97 11.74 -22.82 -2.80
N GLY A 98 12.23 -21.92 -3.67
CA GLY A 98 12.52 -22.20 -5.08
C GLY A 98 13.84 -22.95 -5.29
N GLU A 99 14.66 -23.06 -4.25
CA GLU A 99 15.79 -23.98 -4.15
C GLU A 99 15.34 -25.20 -3.33
N LEU A 100 14.86 -26.23 -4.05
CA LEU A 100 14.81 -27.68 -3.78
C LEU A 100 13.62 -28.32 -4.53
#